data_AF-A0A416ZS66-F1
#
_entry.id   AF-A0A416ZS66-F1
#
_cell.length_a   1.000
_cell.length_b   1.000
_cell.length_c   1.000
_cell.angle_alpha   90.00
_cell.angle_beta   90.00
_cell.angle_gamma   90.00
#
_symmetry.space_group_name_H-M   'P 1'
#
loop_
_entity.id
_entity.type
_entity.pdbx_description
1 polymer ?
#
loop_
_entity_poly.entity_id
_entity_poly.type
_entity_poly.pdbx_seq_one_letter_code
_entity_poly.pdbx_strand_id
1 'polypeptide(L)'
;MKNSILIKRVILVFCMMSIIIIGSGCAAKKAVLENQGKTECYLDEKDATKFIYNGQQYTILNNTVDKNSLGDWIGFIQKYVALDENYNILKKCDMGVNVVGDLSDLIDHTDGTAYYVPYLNVYKTENEGDMNNLVVDVDNDFHKAILSENAKDGDLKIIFKNQNDTKDIENDLPQIDKEDVRNLTWEGKIYQITDQVVPNEKIGDYLCTLSGNITFDAETGREFTHDELNAIDIIPGELSNQKRETWIYDSVYTVIGKDKDSLAVEINYKCVYAILKD
;
A
#
# COMPACT_ATOMS: atom_id res chain seq x y z
N MET A 1 13.29 -4.67 17.24
CA MET A 1 13.84 -3.92 16.08
C MET A 1 13.56 -4.57 14.73
N LYS A 2 13.83 -5.87 14.52
CA LYS A 2 13.56 -6.53 13.22
C LYS A 2 12.06 -6.56 12.87
N ASN A 3 11.22 -6.94 13.84
CA ASN A 3 9.76 -6.97 13.67
C ASN A 3 9.17 -5.58 13.47
N SER A 4 9.68 -4.52 14.14
CA SER A 4 9.16 -3.16 13.97
C SER A 4 9.43 -2.56 12.58
N ILE A 5 10.51 -2.97 11.91
CA ILE A 5 10.80 -2.54 10.53
C ILE A 5 9.94 -3.34 9.54
N LEU A 6 9.80 -4.65 9.76
CA LEU A 6 8.93 -5.52 8.97
C LEU A 6 7.45 -5.06 9.03
N ILE A 7 6.96 -4.73 10.24
CA ILE A 7 5.62 -4.18 10.47
C ILE A 7 5.42 -2.89 9.67
N LYS A 8 6.39 -1.95 9.72
CA LYS A 8 6.31 -0.71 8.94
C LYS A 8 6.25 -0.95 7.44
N ARG A 9 7.03 -1.90 6.91
CA ARG A 9 7.05 -2.24 5.48
C ARG A 9 5.78 -2.94 5.01
N VAL A 10 5.28 -3.89 5.79
CA VAL A 10 4.01 -4.57 5.52
C VAL A 10 2.86 -3.57 5.59
N ILE A 11 2.80 -2.73 6.62
CA ILE A 11 1.77 -1.67 6.72
C ILE A 11 1.84 -0.71 5.52
N LEU A 12 3.02 -0.27 5.11
CA LEU A 12 3.18 0.66 3.99
C LEU A 12 2.61 0.09 2.67
N VAL A 13 2.97 -1.16 2.34
CA VAL A 13 2.48 -1.84 1.11
C VAL A 13 0.96 -2.01 1.14
N PHE A 14 0.40 -2.38 2.29
CA PHE A 14 -1.03 -2.62 2.43
C PHE A 14 -1.87 -1.33 2.56
N CYS A 15 -1.32 -0.23 3.08
CA CYS A 15 -2.00 1.06 3.20
C CYS A 15 -2.10 1.81 1.87
N MET A 16 -1.10 1.74 0.97
CA MET A 16 -1.17 2.43 -0.32
C MET A 16 -2.29 1.89 -1.25
N MET A 17 -2.64 0.61 -1.13
CA MET A 17 -3.64 -0.04 -2.00
C MET A 17 -5.06 -0.09 -1.41
N SER A 18 -5.26 0.25 -0.14
CA SER A 18 -6.54 0.03 0.58
C SER A 18 -7.53 1.21 0.56
N ILE A 19 -7.29 2.26 -0.24
CA ILE A 19 -8.11 3.49 -0.24
C ILE A 19 -9.58 3.30 -0.70
N ILE A 20 -10.01 2.13 -1.18
CA ILE A 20 -11.36 2.00 -1.77
C ILE A 20 -12.45 1.44 -0.84
N ILE A 21 -12.18 1.00 0.40
CA ILE A 21 -13.27 0.45 1.24
C ILE A 21 -13.23 0.98 2.67
N ILE A 22 -13.77 2.18 2.88
CA ILE A 22 -14.15 2.66 4.21
C ILE A 22 -15.64 2.40 4.41
N GLY A 23 -15.98 1.52 5.35
CA GLY A 23 -17.34 1.41 5.86
C GLY A 23 -17.67 0.11 6.58
N SER A 24 -17.68 0.16 7.90
CA SER A 24 -18.24 -0.80 8.88
C SER A 24 -17.38 -2.02 9.29
N GLY A 25 -17.48 -2.37 10.58
CA GLY A 25 -16.72 -3.46 11.20
C GLY A 25 -16.99 -4.83 10.58
N CYS A 26 -16.05 -5.77 10.77
CA CYS A 26 -15.97 -7.06 10.07
C CYS A 26 -17.32 -7.80 9.87
N ALA A 27 -18.15 -7.89 10.91
CA ALA A 27 -19.46 -8.55 10.85
C ALA A 27 -20.50 -7.76 10.03
N ALA A 28 -20.51 -6.43 10.14
CA ALA A 28 -21.39 -5.58 9.36
C ALA A 28 -20.96 -5.54 7.88
N LYS A 29 -19.66 -5.50 7.61
CA LYS A 29 -19.09 -5.60 6.26
C LYS A 29 -19.48 -6.92 5.59
N LYS A 30 -19.32 -8.04 6.28
CA LYS A 30 -19.77 -9.36 5.81
C LYS A 30 -21.26 -9.37 5.45
N ALA A 31 -22.11 -8.89 6.37
CA ALA A 31 -23.55 -8.82 6.13
C ALA A 31 -23.91 -7.90 4.95
N VAL A 32 -23.20 -6.79 4.75
CA VAL A 32 -23.39 -5.90 3.59
C VAL A 32 -23.04 -6.61 2.28
N LEU A 33 -21.92 -7.34 2.23
CA LEU A 33 -21.48 -8.05 1.03
C LEU A 33 -22.43 -9.21 0.68
N GLU A 34 -22.87 -9.96 1.67
CA GLU A 34 -23.89 -11.02 1.49
C GLU A 34 -25.21 -10.43 0.98
N ASN A 35 -25.65 -9.28 1.52
CA ASN A 35 -26.84 -8.57 1.04
C ASN A 35 -26.68 -8.02 -0.40
N GLN A 36 -25.46 -7.77 -0.85
CA GLN A 36 -25.14 -7.41 -2.24
C GLN A 36 -25.03 -8.65 -3.15
N GLY A 37 -25.37 -9.84 -2.65
CA GLY A 37 -25.32 -11.10 -3.37
C GLY A 37 -23.91 -11.63 -3.60
N LYS A 38 -22.92 -11.23 -2.78
CA LYS A 38 -21.55 -11.75 -2.86
C LYS A 38 -21.41 -12.94 -1.92
N THR A 39 -20.84 -14.03 -2.41
CA THR A 39 -20.60 -15.22 -1.60
C THR A 39 -19.27 -15.11 -0.86
N GLU A 40 -19.25 -15.46 0.42
CA GLU A 40 -18.02 -15.66 1.15
C GLU A 40 -17.24 -16.87 0.61
N CYS A 41 -15.99 -16.64 0.27
CA CYS A 41 -15.03 -17.63 -0.18
C CYS A 41 -14.08 -17.98 0.96
N TYR A 42 -13.64 -19.23 1.02
CA TYR A 42 -12.78 -19.72 2.10
C TYR A 42 -11.43 -20.11 1.56
N LEU A 43 -10.35 -19.69 2.24
CA LEU A 43 -9.02 -20.23 1.95
C LEU A 43 -8.94 -21.68 2.43
N ASP A 44 -8.14 -22.47 1.73
CA ASP A 44 -7.77 -23.80 2.22
C ASP A 44 -7.19 -23.73 3.64
N GLU A 45 -7.24 -24.83 4.37
CA GLU A 45 -6.69 -24.87 5.72
C GLU A 45 -5.16 -24.72 5.73
N LYS A 46 -4.48 -25.26 4.70
CA LYS A 46 -3.03 -25.36 4.64
C LYS A 46 -2.44 -24.72 3.38
N ASP A 47 -3.01 -24.97 2.21
CA ASP A 47 -2.42 -24.56 0.92
C ASP A 47 -2.94 -23.18 0.48
N ALA A 48 -2.14 -22.13 0.64
CA ALA A 48 -2.52 -20.77 0.27
C ALA A 48 -2.77 -20.58 -1.24
N THR A 49 -2.30 -21.51 -2.08
CA THR A 49 -2.56 -21.45 -3.53
C THR A 49 -3.98 -21.90 -3.91
N LYS A 50 -4.85 -22.16 -2.93
CA LYS A 50 -6.21 -22.65 -3.14
C LYS A 50 -7.25 -21.93 -2.29
N PHE A 51 -8.43 -21.80 -2.86
CA PHE A 51 -9.62 -21.31 -2.16
C PHE A 51 -10.87 -22.07 -2.59
N ILE A 52 -11.95 -21.89 -1.84
CA ILE A 52 -13.22 -22.57 -2.01
C ILE A 52 -14.28 -21.51 -2.29
N TYR A 53 -15.01 -21.70 -3.39
CA TYR A 53 -16.19 -20.91 -3.76
C TYR A 53 -17.36 -21.85 -4.04
N ASN A 54 -18.50 -21.62 -3.40
CA ASN A 54 -19.69 -22.48 -3.49
C ASN A 54 -19.40 -23.99 -3.31
N GLY A 55 -18.48 -24.33 -2.40
CA GLY A 55 -18.10 -25.72 -2.11
C GLY A 55 -17.17 -26.36 -3.14
N GLN A 56 -16.79 -25.66 -4.19
CA GLN A 56 -15.80 -26.12 -5.17
C GLN A 56 -14.43 -25.51 -4.86
N GLN A 57 -13.39 -26.32 -4.96
CA GLN A 57 -12.01 -25.90 -4.72
C GLN A 57 -11.38 -25.40 -6.03
N TYR A 58 -10.73 -24.24 -5.95
CA TYR A 58 -10.03 -23.60 -7.05
C TYR A 58 -8.54 -23.48 -6.72
N THR A 59 -7.69 -23.72 -7.71
CA THR A 59 -6.25 -23.49 -7.68
C THR A 59 -5.95 -22.15 -8.35
N ILE A 60 -5.19 -21.30 -7.66
CA ILE A 60 -4.75 -19.98 -8.13
C ILE A 60 -3.48 -20.16 -8.97
N LEU A 61 -3.52 -19.64 -10.20
CA LEU A 61 -2.43 -19.70 -11.17
C LEU A 61 -1.58 -18.42 -11.13
N ASN A 62 -0.35 -18.51 -11.62
CA ASN A 62 0.54 -17.36 -11.73
C ASN A 62 0.14 -16.35 -12.83
N ASN A 63 -0.85 -16.69 -13.65
CA ASN A 63 -1.34 -15.82 -14.71
C ASN A 63 -2.11 -14.64 -14.12
N THR A 64 -1.64 -13.43 -14.41
CA THR A 64 -2.34 -12.20 -14.05
C THR A 64 -3.38 -11.80 -15.10
N VAL A 65 -4.38 -11.03 -14.67
CA VAL A 65 -5.47 -10.50 -15.49
C VAL A 65 -5.54 -8.99 -15.29
N ASP A 66 -5.78 -8.23 -16.35
CA ASP A 66 -5.95 -6.78 -16.24
C ASP A 66 -7.25 -6.43 -15.52
N LYS A 67 -7.21 -5.39 -14.67
CA LYS A 67 -8.38 -4.93 -13.91
C LYS A 67 -9.57 -4.54 -14.80
N ASN A 68 -9.31 -4.03 -16.01
CA ASN A 68 -10.36 -3.63 -16.95
C ASN A 68 -11.00 -4.82 -17.67
N SER A 69 -10.43 -6.03 -17.53
CA SER A 69 -10.92 -7.29 -18.09
C SER A 69 -11.62 -8.17 -17.06
N LEU A 70 -11.95 -7.64 -15.88
CA LEU A 70 -12.68 -8.38 -14.86
C LEU A 70 -14.16 -8.48 -15.23
N GLY A 71 -14.75 -9.67 -15.06
CA GLY A 71 -16.20 -9.85 -15.10
C GLY A 71 -16.87 -9.47 -13.78
N ASP A 72 -18.08 -9.96 -13.58
CA ASP A 72 -18.85 -9.68 -12.35
C ASP A 72 -18.07 -10.02 -11.09
N TRP A 73 -18.15 -9.14 -10.10
CA TRP A 73 -17.77 -9.45 -8.74
C TRP A 73 -18.79 -10.41 -8.12
N ILE A 74 -18.36 -11.60 -7.73
CA ILE A 74 -19.25 -12.69 -7.27
C ILE A 74 -18.98 -13.15 -5.84
N GLY A 75 -17.79 -12.89 -5.31
CA GLY A 75 -17.44 -13.34 -3.97
C GLY A 75 -16.31 -12.57 -3.31
N PHE A 76 -16.04 -12.87 -2.05
CA PHE A 76 -15.03 -12.19 -1.25
C PHE A 76 -14.34 -13.15 -0.28
N ILE A 77 -13.05 -12.95 -0.04
CA ILE A 77 -12.23 -13.65 0.96
C ILE A 77 -11.91 -12.69 2.11
N GLN A 78 -11.37 -11.51 1.79
CA GLN A 78 -11.03 -10.42 2.72
C GLN A 78 -10.22 -10.84 3.96
N LYS A 79 -9.04 -11.44 3.73
CA LYS A 79 -8.12 -11.87 4.79
C LYS A 79 -6.69 -11.42 4.56
N TYR A 80 -6.00 -11.08 5.64
CA TYR A 80 -4.55 -11.02 5.69
C TYR A 80 -4.00 -12.37 6.14
N VAL A 81 -2.98 -12.89 5.44
CA VAL A 81 -2.46 -14.24 5.66
C VAL A 81 -0.95 -14.22 5.78
N ALA A 82 -0.42 -14.87 6.82
CA ALA A 82 1.01 -15.12 7.00
C ALA A 82 1.35 -16.53 6.50
N LEU A 83 2.36 -16.64 5.64
CA LEU A 83 2.78 -17.90 5.02
C LEU A 83 4.24 -18.23 5.32
N ASP A 84 4.57 -19.52 5.35
CA ASP A 84 5.96 -19.99 5.33
C ASP A 84 6.55 -20.00 3.90
N GLU A 85 7.83 -20.39 3.76
CA GLU A 85 8.53 -20.48 2.47
C GLU A 85 7.90 -21.47 1.47
N ASN A 86 7.06 -22.40 1.95
CA ASN A 86 6.38 -23.39 1.13
C ASN A 86 4.91 -23.02 0.86
N TYR A 87 4.50 -21.78 1.17
CA TYR A 87 3.13 -21.27 1.05
C TYR A 87 2.10 -21.99 1.94
N ASN A 88 2.56 -22.63 3.02
CA ASN A 88 1.65 -23.11 4.04
C ASN A 88 1.12 -21.94 4.87
N ILE A 89 -0.17 -21.97 5.18
CA ILE A 89 -0.81 -20.94 5.99
C ILE A 89 -0.42 -21.11 7.46
N LEU A 90 0.27 -20.10 8.01
CA LEU A 90 0.64 -20.04 9.42
C LEU A 90 -0.44 -19.34 10.25
N LYS A 91 -0.99 -18.24 9.74
CA LYS A 91 -2.00 -17.43 10.42
C LYS A 91 -2.89 -16.70 9.43
N LYS A 92 -4.17 -16.52 9.80
CA LYS A 92 -5.18 -15.78 9.04
C LYS A 92 -5.79 -14.71 9.96
N CYS A 93 -5.94 -13.49 9.47
CA CYS A 93 -6.65 -12.42 10.14
C CYS A 93 -7.72 -11.85 9.19
N ASP A 94 -8.90 -11.57 9.70
CA ASP A 94 -9.96 -10.94 8.91
C ASP A 94 -9.61 -9.48 8.65
N MET A 95 -9.88 -8.98 7.44
CA MET A 95 -9.64 -7.57 7.13
C MET A 95 -10.72 -6.68 7.75
N GLY A 96 -10.37 -6.06 8.87
CA GLY A 96 -11.17 -5.08 9.57
C GLY A 96 -10.95 -3.65 9.07
N VAL A 97 -11.45 -2.71 9.86
CA VAL A 97 -11.28 -1.26 9.62
C VAL A 97 -9.93 -0.78 10.16
N ASN A 98 -9.34 -1.50 11.12
CA ASN A 98 -8.07 -1.15 11.73
C ASN A 98 -6.93 -1.96 11.11
N VAL A 99 -6.55 -1.61 9.87
CA VAL A 99 -5.48 -2.28 9.10
C VAL A 99 -4.19 -2.42 9.92
N VAL A 100 -3.80 -1.40 10.67
CA VAL A 100 -2.58 -1.42 11.50
C VAL A 100 -2.69 -2.44 12.63
N GLY A 101 -3.85 -2.51 13.30
CA GLY A 101 -4.12 -3.51 14.32
C GLY A 101 -4.14 -4.93 13.75
N ASP A 102 -4.89 -5.14 12.68
CA ASP A 102 -5.05 -6.45 12.03
C ASP A 102 -3.71 -7.02 11.54
N LEU A 103 -2.84 -6.15 10.99
CA LEU A 103 -1.49 -6.53 10.56
C LEU A 103 -0.54 -6.74 11.74
N SER A 104 -0.64 -5.94 12.80
CA SER A 104 0.16 -6.15 14.02
C SER A 104 -0.17 -7.49 14.65
N ASP A 105 -1.46 -7.81 14.76
CA ASP A 105 -1.93 -9.10 15.23
C ASP A 105 -1.43 -10.23 14.33
N LEU A 106 -1.39 -10.05 13.01
CA LEU A 106 -0.88 -11.07 12.10
C LEU A 106 0.63 -11.34 12.28
N ILE A 107 1.40 -10.30 12.56
CA ILE A 107 2.87 -10.35 12.69
C ILE A 107 3.30 -10.83 14.09
N ASP A 108 2.49 -10.59 15.10
CA ASP A 108 2.74 -11.13 16.44
C ASP A 108 2.57 -12.66 16.44
N HIS A 109 3.66 -13.34 16.81
CA HIS A 109 3.78 -14.79 17.03
C HIS A 109 3.88 -15.70 15.80
N THR A 110 4.48 -15.24 14.69
CA THR A 110 4.72 -16.08 13.52
C THR A 110 6.21 -16.23 13.17
N ASP A 111 6.94 -16.94 14.04
CA ASP A 111 8.31 -17.37 13.74
C ASP A 111 8.30 -18.25 12.47
N GLY A 112 9.15 -17.92 11.48
CA GLY A 112 9.22 -18.64 10.20
C GLY A 112 8.32 -18.10 9.08
N THR A 113 7.68 -16.94 9.27
CA THR A 113 6.94 -16.27 8.19
C THR A 113 7.87 -15.75 7.10
N ALA A 114 7.56 -16.09 5.86
CA ALA A 114 8.22 -15.60 4.66
C ALA A 114 7.36 -14.59 3.88
N TYR A 115 6.03 -14.71 3.93
CA TYR A 115 5.11 -13.87 3.13
C TYR A 115 3.92 -13.34 3.94
N TYR A 116 3.49 -12.12 3.61
CA TYR A 116 2.25 -11.50 4.10
C TYR A 116 1.33 -11.15 2.94
N VAL A 117 0.23 -11.88 2.79
CA VAL A 117 -0.57 -11.85 1.57
C VAL A 117 -1.99 -11.34 1.86
N PRO A 118 -2.46 -10.27 1.17
CA PRO A 118 -3.87 -9.92 1.09
C PRO A 118 -4.61 -10.89 0.18
N TYR A 119 -5.78 -11.33 0.61
CA TYR A 119 -6.81 -11.94 -0.25
C TYR A 119 -8.07 -11.10 -0.19
N LEU A 120 -8.54 -10.60 -1.33
CA LEU A 120 -9.64 -9.65 -1.40
C LEU A 120 -10.89 -10.28 -2.00
N ASN A 121 -11.10 -10.12 -3.30
CA ASN A 121 -12.35 -10.39 -3.99
C ASN A 121 -12.21 -11.48 -5.05
N VAL A 122 -13.33 -12.09 -5.43
CA VAL A 122 -13.41 -13.10 -6.49
C VAL A 122 -14.39 -12.63 -7.56
N TYR A 123 -13.95 -12.69 -8.81
CA TYR A 123 -14.65 -12.21 -9.99
C TYR A 123 -14.81 -13.34 -11.01
N LYS A 124 -15.78 -13.18 -11.90
CA LYS A 124 -15.86 -13.98 -13.12
C LYS A 124 -14.76 -13.57 -14.10
N THR A 125 -14.45 -14.46 -15.04
CA THR A 125 -13.73 -14.08 -16.26
C THR A 125 -14.69 -13.36 -17.23
N GLU A 126 -14.16 -12.71 -18.28
CA GLU A 126 -14.97 -12.02 -19.31
C GLU A 126 -16.05 -12.93 -19.94
N ASN A 127 -15.86 -14.26 -19.91
CA ASN A 127 -16.89 -15.21 -20.30
C ASN A 127 -17.77 -15.59 -19.09
N GLU A 128 -18.77 -14.75 -18.81
CA GLU A 128 -19.61 -14.79 -17.58
C GLU A 128 -20.32 -16.12 -17.29
N GLY A 129 -20.42 -17.03 -18.27
CA GLY A 129 -21.05 -18.34 -18.12
C GLY A 129 -20.13 -19.47 -17.66
N ASP A 130 -18.80 -19.29 -17.70
CA ASP A 130 -17.84 -20.34 -17.37
C ASP A 130 -17.37 -20.23 -15.91
N MET A 131 -17.99 -21.00 -15.02
CA MET A 131 -17.61 -21.08 -13.60
C MET A 131 -16.39 -21.98 -13.35
N ASN A 132 -15.84 -22.62 -14.39
CA ASN A 132 -14.60 -23.40 -14.25
C ASN A 132 -13.37 -22.49 -14.10
N ASN A 133 -13.50 -21.22 -14.51
CA ASN A 133 -12.44 -20.23 -14.49
C ASN A 133 -12.93 -18.97 -13.74
N LEU A 134 -12.23 -18.62 -12.67
CA LEU A 134 -12.47 -17.41 -11.90
C LEU A 134 -11.23 -16.51 -11.93
N VAL A 135 -11.38 -15.29 -11.42
CA VAL A 135 -10.28 -14.39 -11.12
C VAL A 135 -10.32 -14.05 -9.63
N VAL A 136 -9.19 -14.11 -8.95
CA VAL A 136 -9.05 -13.75 -7.53
C VAL A 136 -8.07 -12.61 -7.38
N ASP A 137 -8.45 -11.63 -6.57
CA ASP A 137 -7.61 -10.51 -6.16
C ASP A 137 -6.78 -10.93 -4.94
N VAL A 138 -5.49 -11.14 -5.17
CA VAL A 138 -4.55 -11.74 -4.21
C VAL A 138 -3.16 -11.19 -4.44
N ASP A 139 -2.41 -10.95 -3.36
CA ASP A 139 -1.03 -10.46 -3.43
C ASP A 139 -0.83 -9.17 -4.25
N ASN A 140 -1.87 -8.32 -4.21
CA ASN A 140 -1.96 -7.04 -4.89
C ASN A 140 -2.07 -7.13 -6.43
N ASP A 141 -2.44 -8.30 -6.97
CA ASP A 141 -2.70 -8.51 -8.39
C ASP A 141 -3.97 -9.37 -8.59
N PHE A 142 -4.53 -9.34 -9.79
CA PHE A 142 -5.65 -10.20 -10.17
C PHE A 142 -5.13 -11.47 -10.84
N HIS A 143 -5.33 -12.62 -10.21
CA HIS A 143 -4.84 -13.90 -10.69
C HIS A 143 -5.96 -14.79 -11.21
N LYS A 144 -5.70 -15.50 -12.31
CA LYS A 144 -6.61 -16.54 -12.81
C LYS A 144 -6.66 -17.70 -11.81
N ALA A 145 -7.85 -18.24 -11.59
CA ALA A 145 -8.07 -19.45 -10.82
C ALA A 145 -8.91 -20.45 -11.62
N ILE A 146 -8.59 -21.74 -11.48
CA ILE A 146 -9.29 -22.84 -12.15
C ILE A 146 -9.75 -23.85 -11.13
N LEU A 147 -10.81 -24.62 -11.43
CA LEU A 147 -11.17 -25.75 -10.59
C LEU A 147 -9.96 -26.66 -10.36
N SER A 148 -9.73 -27.04 -9.10
CA SER A 148 -8.53 -27.81 -8.73
C SER A 148 -8.47 -29.18 -9.40
N GLU A 149 -9.62 -29.78 -9.73
CA GLU A 149 -9.70 -31.03 -10.51
C GLU A 149 -9.27 -30.87 -11.98
N ASN A 150 -9.30 -29.65 -12.50
CA ASN A 150 -8.90 -29.33 -13.87
C ASN A 150 -7.43 -28.87 -13.99
N ALA A 151 -6.76 -28.67 -12.85
CA ALA A 151 -5.34 -28.32 -12.83
C ALA A 151 -4.49 -29.50 -13.30
N LYS A 152 -3.52 -29.23 -14.18
CA LYS A 152 -2.66 -30.23 -14.81
C LYS A 152 -1.23 -30.14 -14.27
N ASP A 153 -0.50 -31.25 -14.37
CA ASP A 153 0.95 -31.26 -14.20
C ASP A 153 1.59 -30.32 -15.22
N GLY A 154 2.21 -29.24 -14.72
CA GLY A 154 2.81 -28.17 -15.53
C GLY A 154 2.12 -26.80 -15.38
N ASP A 155 0.91 -26.74 -14.82
CA ASP A 155 0.28 -25.46 -14.49
C ASP A 155 1.08 -24.76 -13.39
N LEU A 156 1.48 -23.51 -13.65
CA LEU A 156 2.21 -22.70 -12.68
C LEU A 156 1.24 -22.07 -11.70
N LYS A 157 1.30 -22.52 -10.45
CA LYS A 157 0.59 -21.89 -9.33
C LYS A 157 1.16 -20.50 -9.04
N ILE A 158 0.35 -19.65 -8.41
CA ILE A 158 0.76 -18.32 -7.95
C ILE A 158 2.08 -18.37 -7.16
N ILE A 159 2.93 -17.37 -7.41
CA ILE A 159 4.17 -17.13 -6.67
C ILE A 159 3.96 -15.85 -5.85
N PHE A 160 4.00 -15.97 -4.53
CA PHE A 160 3.84 -14.82 -3.63
C PHE A 160 5.12 -14.00 -3.54
N LYS A 161 4.96 -12.67 -3.52
CA LYS A 161 6.05 -11.70 -3.42
C LYS A 161 6.50 -11.58 -1.96
N ASN A 162 7.80 -11.70 -1.71
CA ASN A 162 8.37 -11.53 -0.37
C ASN A 162 8.51 -10.04 -0.05
N GLN A 163 7.96 -9.61 1.09
CA GLN A 163 8.00 -8.22 1.57
C GLN A 163 9.39 -7.83 2.11
N ASN A 164 10.36 -8.77 2.12
CA ASN A 164 11.77 -8.50 2.38
C ASN A 164 12.60 -8.34 1.10
N ASP A 165 12.11 -8.84 -0.04
CA ASP A 165 12.74 -8.61 -1.36
C ASP A 165 12.50 -7.18 -1.87
N THR A 166 11.71 -6.41 -1.13
CA THR A 166 11.52 -4.96 -1.30
C THR A 166 12.74 -4.16 -0.82
N LYS A 167 13.96 -4.58 -1.20
CA LYS A 167 15.14 -3.73 -1.04
C LYS A 167 15.03 -2.43 -1.85
N ASP A 168 14.07 -2.36 -2.78
CA ASP A 168 13.92 -1.25 -3.72
C ASP A 168 12.72 -0.32 -3.44
N ILE A 169 11.73 -0.69 -2.61
CA ILE A 169 10.54 0.17 -2.41
C ILE A 169 10.85 1.47 -1.64
N GLU A 170 11.82 1.46 -0.73
CA GLU A 170 12.23 2.71 -0.07
C GLU A 170 13.02 3.63 -1.03
N ASN A 171 13.71 3.09 -2.05
CA ASN A 171 14.46 3.90 -3.03
C ASN A 171 13.65 4.30 -4.27
N ASP A 172 12.53 3.60 -4.54
CA ASP A 172 11.66 3.84 -5.71
C ASP A 172 10.58 4.91 -5.48
N LEU A 173 10.43 5.42 -4.25
CA LEU A 173 9.44 6.43 -3.93
C LEU A 173 10.10 7.75 -3.51
N PRO A 174 9.48 8.90 -3.84
CA PRO A 174 9.93 10.18 -3.32
C PRO A 174 9.98 10.18 -1.80
N GLN A 175 11.06 10.71 -1.22
CA GLN A 175 11.23 10.91 0.22
C GLN A 175 11.62 12.35 0.53
N ILE A 176 11.22 12.86 1.69
CA ILE A 176 11.71 14.16 2.19
C ILE A 176 13.21 14.04 2.49
N ASP A 177 14.01 14.97 1.97
CA ASP A 177 15.43 15.04 2.27
C ASP A 177 15.65 15.37 3.76
N LYS A 178 16.54 14.62 4.41
CA LYS A 178 16.77 14.74 5.86
C LYS A 178 17.66 15.92 6.23
N GLU A 179 18.48 16.40 5.30
CA GLU A 179 19.40 17.51 5.53
C GLU A 179 18.72 18.86 5.24
N ASP A 180 17.87 18.91 4.21
CA ASP A 180 17.06 20.08 3.88
C ASP A 180 15.66 19.65 3.43
N VAL A 181 14.70 19.75 4.36
CA VAL A 181 13.34 19.24 4.19
C VAL A 181 12.58 19.92 3.06
N ARG A 182 13.06 21.07 2.57
CA ARG A 182 12.50 21.74 1.39
C ARG A 182 12.80 20.98 0.09
N ASN A 183 13.50 19.85 0.16
CA ASN A 183 13.79 18.99 -0.98
C ASN A 183 13.17 17.60 -0.83
N LEU A 184 12.96 16.95 -1.97
CA LEU A 184 12.69 15.52 -2.06
C LEU A 184 13.84 14.79 -2.73
N THR A 185 14.05 13.54 -2.33
CA THR A 185 14.96 12.59 -2.99
C THR A 185 14.14 11.51 -3.68
N TRP A 186 14.43 11.24 -4.95
CA TRP A 186 13.75 10.18 -5.72
C TRP A 186 14.65 9.68 -6.86
N GLU A 187 14.82 8.35 -7.00
CA GLU A 187 15.69 7.73 -8.03
C GLU A 187 17.12 8.31 -8.06
N GLY A 188 17.68 8.64 -6.88
CA GLY A 188 19.02 9.25 -6.76
C GLY A 188 19.12 10.71 -7.20
N LYS A 189 17.98 11.37 -7.47
CA LYS A 189 17.87 12.79 -7.82
C LYS A 189 17.28 13.60 -6.67
N ILE A 190 17.58 14.89 -6.65
CA ILE A 190 17.07 15.85 -5.65
C ILE A 190 16.10 16.81 -6.34
N TYR A 191 14.92 17.01 -5.78
CA TYR A 191 13.90 17.93 -6.27
C TYR A 191 13.65 19.02 -5.23
N GLN A 192 13.86 20.28 -5.60
CA GLN A 192 13.58 21.42 -4.73
C GLN A 192 12.10 21.77 -4.80
N ILE A 193 11.41 21.74 -3.65
CA ILE A 193 10.02 22.19 -3.53
C ILE A 193 9.99 23.71 -3.69
N THR A 194 9.01 24.19 -4.46
CA THR A 194 8.80 25.61 -4.78
C THR A 194 7.47 26.12 -4.21
N ASP A 195 7.23 27.41 -4.31
CA ASP A 195 5.94 28.05 -4.00
C ASP A 195 4.97 28.06 -5.21
N GLN A 196 5.41 27.57 -6.37
CA GLN A 196 4.62 27.58 -7.58
C GLN A 196 3.55 26.48 -7.55
N VAL A 197 2.28 26.89 -7.55
CA VAL A 197 1.14 25.97 -7.57
C VAL A 197 1.05 25.22 -8.89
N VAL A 198 0.80 23.91 -8.82
CA VAL A 198 0.51 23.06 -9.98
C VAL A 198 -0.98 23.19 -10.33
N PRO A 199 -1.34 23.57 -11.59
CA PRO A 199 -2.72 23.55 -12.03
C PRO A 199 -3.31 22.13 -11.94
N ASN A 200 -4.57 22.00 -11.53
CA ASN A 200 -5.20 20.69 -11.32
C ASN A 200 -5.14 19.79 -12.56
N GLU A 201 -5.30 20.36 -13.75
CA GLU A 201 -5.20 19.66 -15.05
C GLU A 201 -3.78 19.18 -15.40
N LYS A 202 -2.77 19.56 -14.61
CA LYS A 202 -1.37 19.15 -14.75
C LYS A 202 -0.94 18.12 -13.71
N ILE A 203 -1.77 17.82 -12.70
CA ILE A 203 -1.49 16.77 -11.72
C ILE A 203 -1.71 15.42 -12.41
N GLY A 204 -0.65 14.60 -12.43
CA GLY A 204 -0.66 13.29 -13.04
C GLY A 204 -0.90 12.18 -12.02
N ASP A 205 -0.31 11.02 -12.30
CA ASP A 205 -0.45 9.82 -11.48
C ASP A 205 0.11 10.04 -10.08
N TYR A 206 -0.61 9.52 -9.09
CA TYR A 206 -0.18 9.46 -7.70
C TYR A 206 1.03 8.55 -7.54
N LEU A 207 2.04 9.00 -6.78
CA LEU A 207 3.27 8.26 -6.49
C LEU A 207 3.27 7.71 -5.07
N CYS A 208 3.16 8.58 -4.07
CA CYS A 208 3.22 8.19 -2.66
C CYS A 208 2.64 9.26 -1.73
N THR A 209 2.49 8.90 -0.46
CA THR A 209 2.23 9.82 0.65
C THR A 209 3.53 10.00 1.45
N LEU A 210 3.93 11.25 1.68
CA LEU A 210 5.06 11.62 2.53
C LEU A 210 4.66 11.75 4.01
N SER A 211 3.39 12.11 4.29
CA SER A 211 2.76 12.23 5.63
C SER A 211 3.72 12.69 6.74
N GLY A 212 3.85 14.01 6.90
CA GLY A 212 4.67 14.60 7.96
C GLY A 212 4.31 16.06 8.24
N ASN A 213 4.34 16.46 9.51
CA ASN A 213 4.25 17.86 9.92
C ASN A 213 5.62 18.26 10.47
N ILE A 214 6.40 18.97 9.67
CA ILE A 214 7.79 19.28 9.96
C ILE A 214 7.92 20.78 10.19
N THR A 215 8.52 21.14 11.34
CA THR A 215 8.92 22.51 11.63
C THR A 215 10.43 22.63 11.47
N PHE A 216 10.88 23.55 10.63
CA PHE A 216 12.28 23.66 10.21
C PHE A 216 12.73 25.12 10.15
N ASP A 217 14.04 25.29 10.11
CA ASP A 217 14.68 26.60 9.96
C ASP A 217 14.54 27.08 8.51
N ALA A 218 13.85 28.19 8.28
CA ALA A 218 13.51 28.66 6.93
C ALA A 218 14.75 29.05 6.10
N GLU A 219 15.88 29.37 6.74
CA GLU A 219 17.11 29.73 6.04
C GLU A 219 17.87 28.47 5.61
N THR A 220 18.07 27.53 6.53
CA THR A 220 18.90 26.34 6.30
C THR A 220 18.13 25.13 5.77
N GLY A 221 16.82 25.05 6.01
CA GLY A 221 15.99 23.89 5.67
C GLY A 221 16.06 22.73 6.67
N ARG A 222 16.84 22.88 7.75
CA ARG A 222 17.03 21.83 8.76
C ARG A 222 15.81 21.71 9.66
N GLU A 223 15.31 20.49 9.84
CA GLU A 223 14.27 20.18 10.83
C GLU A 223 14.72 20.48 12.27
N PHE A 224 13.81 21.05 13.06
CA PHE A 224 13.99 21.19 14.49
C PHE A 224 13.68 19.91 15.24
N THR A 225 14.54 19.56 16.17
CA THR A 225 14.29 18.47 17.11
C THR A 225 13.20 18.85 18.13
N HIS A 226 12.62 17.84 18.77
CA HIS A 226 11.62 18.04 19.82
C HIS A 226 12.09 18.98 20.94
N ASP A 227 13.35 18.85 21.37
CA ASP A 227 13.93 19.68 22.44
C ASP A 227 14.07 21.14 22.00
N GLU A 228 14.49 21.39 20.75
CA GLU A 228 14.59 22.75 20.17
C GLU A 228 13.23 23.42 19.98
N LEU A 229 12.19 22.62 19.69
CA LEU A 229 10.82 23.11 19.59
C LEU A 229 10.23 23.49 20.95
N ASN A 230 10.61 22.78 22.02
CA ASN A 230 10.16 23.04 23.39
C ASN A 230 10.98 24.10 24.13
N ALA A 231 12.12 24.52 23.59
CA ALA A 231 12.96 25.54 24.19
C ALA A 231 12.28 26.92 24.14
N ILE A 232 12.32 27.65 25.27
CA ILE A 232 11.69 28.97 25.42
C ILE A 232 12.72 29.98 25.91
N ASP A 233 12.82 31.09 25.19
CA ASP A 233 13.51 32.29 25.66
C ASP A 233 12.59 33.08 26.62
N ILE A 234 12.95 33.12 27.90
CA ILE A 234 12.23 33.95 28.90
C ILE A 234 12.48 35.45 28.65
N ILE A 235 13.64 35.80 28.10
CA ILE A 235 14.01 37.13 27.62
C ILE A 235 14.41 36.96 26.14
N PRO A 236 13.92 37.79 25.20
CA PRO A 236 14.19 37.61 23.78
C PRO A 236 15.69 37.45 23.48
N GLY A 237 16.06 36.30 22.92
CA GLY A 237 17.43 35.89 22.65
C GLY A 237 17.57 35.24 21.27
N GLU A 238 18.42 34.22 21.18
CA GLU A 238 18.72 33.53 19.92
C GLU A 238 17.51 32.81 19.33
N LEU A 239 16.72 32.12 20.16
CA LEU A 239 15.53 31.38 19.71
C LEU A 239 14.44 32.32 19.19
N SER A 240 14.35 33.51 19.77
CA SER A 240 13.38 34.54 19.36
C SER A 240 13.66 35.13 17.98
N ASN A 241 14.91 35.04 17.49
CA ASN A 241 15.31 35.52 16.16
C ASN A 241 15.25 34.42 15.09
N GLN A 242 14.94 33.18 15.48
CA GLN A 242 14.90 32.04 14.57
C GLN A 242 13.70 32.14 13.62
N LYS A 243 13.95 31.97 12.32
CA LYS A 243 12.89 31.90 11.32
C LYS A 243 12.40 30.47 11.21
N ARG A 244 11.27 30.19 11.85
CA ARG A 244 10.63 28.87 11.82
C ARG A 244 9.55 28.85 10.74
N GLU A 245 9.56 27.80 9.94
CA GLU A 245 8.45 27.45 9.05
C GLU A 245 7.93 26.06 9.38
N THR A 246 6.64 25.83 9.14
CA THR A 246 5.99 24.54 9.34
C THR A 246 5.31 24.13 8.06
N TRP A 247 5.71 22.98 7.51
CA TRP A 247 5.10 22.39 6.33
C TRP A 247 4.40 21.09 6.69
N ILE A 248 3.15 20.97 6.26
CA ILE A 248 2.36 19.74 6.30
C ILE A 248 2.51 19.07 4.94
N TYR A 249 3.30 18.01 4.89
CA TYR A 249 3.49 17.17 3.72
C TYR A 249 2.38 16.13 3.66
N ASP A 250 1.76 16.02 2.50
CA ASP A 250 0.76 14.98 2.24
C ASP A 250 1.24 14.08 1.09
N SER A 251 0.73 14.29 -0.12
CA SER A 251 0.91 13.37 -1.25
C SER A 251 1.85 13.91 -2.34
N VAL A 252 2.42 13.00 -3.14
CA VAL A 252 3.29 13.30 -4.29
C VAL A 252 2.72 12.66 -5.55
N TYR A 253 2.78 13.39 -6.66
CA TYR A 253 2.27 13.00 -7.97
C TYR A 253 3.29 13.31 -9.07
N THR A 254 3.14 12.66 -10.21
CA THR A 254 3.78 13.06 -11.46
C THR A 254 3.15 14.34 -12.01
N VAL A 255 3.82 15.01 -12.96
CA VAL A 255 3.30 16.20 -13.65
C VAL A 255 3.08 15.89 -15.13
N ILE A 256 1.86 16.10 -15.62
CA ILE A 256 1.50 15.84 -17.02
C ILE A 256 2.31 16.73 -17.98
N GLY A 257 3.06 16.10 -18.88
CA GLY A 257 3.87 16.78 -19.90
C GLY A 257 5.23 17.27 -19.41
N LYS A 258 5.68 16.82 -18.23
CA LYS A 258 7.04 17.00 -17.71
C LYS A 258 7.64 15.61 -17.52
N ASP A 259 8.67 15.27 -18.31
CA ASP A 259 9.27 13.93 -18.30
C ASP A 259 10.19 13.76 -17.09
N LYS A 260 9.62 13.44 -15.93
CA LYS A 260 10.30 13.27 -14.63
C LYS A 260 11.13 14.47 -14.12
N ASP A 261 11.22 15.58 -14.84
CA ASP A 261 11.91 16.81 -14.39
C ASP A 261 11.19 17.56 -13.27
N SER A 262 9.94 17.17 -12.98
CA SER A 262 9.10 17.84 -12.00
C SER A 262 8.12 16.87 -11.35
N LEU A 263 7.91 17.07 -10.06
CA LEU A 263 6.89 16.42 -9.26
C LEU A 263 5.87 17.45 -8.79
N ALA A 264 4.63 17.01 -8.53
CA ALA A 264 3.66 17.78 -7.79
C ALA A 264 3.63 17.26 -6.35
N VAL A 265 3.81 18.14 -5.38
CA VAL A 265 3.88 17.81 -3.96
C VAL A 265 2.82 18.60 -3.23
N GLU A 266 1.99 17.93 -2.45
CA GLU A 266 1.01 18.60 -1.61
C GLU A 266 1.64 19.07 -0.31
N ILE A 267 1.73 20.40 -0.17
CA ILE A 267 2.22 21.10 1.01
C ILE A 267 1.13 22.04 1.50
N ASN A 268 0.76 21.95 2.77
CA ASN A 268 -0.24 22.83 3.39
C ASN A 268 -1.55 22.90 2.58
N TYR A 269 -2.04 21.73 2.14
CA TYR A 269 -3.27 21.56 1.36
C TYR A 269 -3.24 22.18 -0.04
N LYS A 270 -2.04 22.35 -0.62
CA LYS A 270 -1.84 22.85 -1.99
C LYS A 270 -0.78 22.05 -2.71
N CYS A 271 -1.08 21.64 -3.94
CA CYS A 271 -0.08 21.02 -4.82
C CYS A 271 0.85 22.09 -5.40
N VAL A 272 2.14 21.99 -5.09
CA VAL A 272 3.21 22.84 -5.62
C VAL A 272 4.23 22.03 -6.41
N TYR A 273 4.97 22.69 -7.30
CA TYR A 273 6.03 22.04 -8.06
C TYR A 273 7.23 21.75 -7.16
N ALA A 274 7.77 20.53 -7.28
CA ALA A 274 9.15 20.23 -6.91
C ALA A 274 9.95 19.99 -8.19
N ILE A 275 11.01 20.80 -8.38
CA ILE A 275 11.78 20.85 -9.63
C ILE A 275 13.13 20.19 -9.40
N LEU A 276 13.56 19.36 -10.34
CA LEU A 276 14.87 18.72 -10.31
C LEU A 276 15.99 19.76 -10.11
N LYS A 277 16.84 19.54 -9.11
CA LYS A 277 18.10 20.29 -8.91
C LYS A 277 19.16 19.69 -9.84
N ASP A 278 19.81 20.57 -10.60
CA ASP A 278 21.02 20.24 -11.37
C ASP A 278 22.23 19.97 -10.46
#